data_AF-A0A321L8F0-F1
#
_entry.id   AF-A0A321L8F0-F1
#
_cell.length_a   1.000
_cell.length_b   1.000
_cell.length_c   1.000
_cell.angle_alpha   90.00
_cell.angle_beta   90.00
_cell.angle_gamma   90.00
#
_symmetry.space_group_name_H-M   'P 1'
#
loop_
_entity.id
_entity.type
_entity.pdbx_description
1 polymer ?
#
loop_
_entity_poly.entity_id
_entity_poly.type
_entity_poly.pdbx_seq_one_letter_code
_entity_poly.pdbx_strand_id
1 'polypeptide(L)'
;MEFANIEWQPLSRTGFVAWLIFYAVILLFLAVHFGQLTLLDNIHLVTHEAGHLLFGWLGETLGLWGGTLLQLLVPALLAMAFVVRREIPGVAFCVLAFFHSLSGVAIYMSDALRQELPLVTVGAPADEAQHDWVRIFSQLGVLPHAIQIGNTFRLLAWIGMLATVAWLCWRYLQQERADTAGCSRDS
;
A
#
# COMPACT_ATOMS: atom_id res chain seq x y z
N MET A 1 22.84 -17.08 -11.91
CA MET A 1 22.00 -15.96 -11.47
C MET A 1 22.27 -14.78 -12.38
N GLU A 2 21.50 -14.69 -13.47
CA GLU A 2 21.68 -13.73 -14.58
C GLU A 2 21.01 -12.37 -14.32
N PHE A 3 20.30 -12.25 -13.19
CA PHE A 3 19.51 -11.06 -12.80
C PHE A 3 20.34 -9.85 -12.35
N ALA A 4 21.64 -10.02 -12.08
CA ALA A 4 22.47 -8.94 -11.54
C ALA A 4 22.81 -7.84 -12.57
N ASN A 5 22.71 -8.14 -13.87
CA ASN A 5 23.16 -7.25 -14.95
C ASN A 5 22.03 -6.58 -15.74
N ILE A 6 20.77 -6.68 -15.29
CA ILE A 6 19.66 -6.01 -15.95
C ILE A 6 19.63 -4.55 -15.49
N GLU A 7 19.86 -3.63 -16.41
CA GLU A 7 19.73 -2.19 -16.19
C GLU A 7 18.27 -1.80 -15.97
N TRP A 8 18.04 -0.66 -15.33
CA TRP A 8 16.69 -0.14 -15.16
C TRP A 8 16.13 0.36 -16.48
N GLN A 9 14.88 -0.02 -16.75
CA GLN A 9 14.19 0.48 -17.93
C GLN A 9 14.08 2.00 -17.84
N PRO A 10 14.45 2.73 -18.89
CA PRO A 10 14.41 4.18 -18.88
C PRO A 10 12.98 4.67 -18.81
N LEU A 11 12.75 5.70 -18.01
CA LEU A 11 11.47 6.39 -17.91
C LEU A 11 11.48 7.59 -18.86
N SER A 12 10.60 7.59 -19.87
CA SER A 12 10.47 8.74 -20.77
C SER A 12 9.97 9.97 -20.01
N ARG A 13 10.35 11.16 -20.45
CA ARG A 13 9.89 12.43 -19.85
C ARG A 13 8.38 12.55 -19.80
N THR A 14 7.69 12.18 -20.88
CA THR A 14 6.22 12.19 -20.94
C THR A 14 5.63 11.18 -19.94
N GLY A 15 6.21 9.98 -19.85
CA GLY A 15 5.80 8.97 -18.88
C GLY A 15 5.99 9.46 -17.44
N PHE A 16 7.14 10.06 -17.13
CA PHE A 16 7.42 10.67 -15.83
C PHE A 16 6.37 11.72 -15.46
N VAL A 17 6.11 12.69 -16.36
CA VAL A 17 5.11 13.75 -16.11
C VAL A 17 3.71 13.16 -15.90
N ALA A 18 3.31 12.17 -16.71
CA ALA A 18 2.01 11.52 -16.57
C ALA A 18 1.86 10.82 -15.21
N TRP A 19 2.88 10.08 -14.77
CA TRP A 19 2.90 9.43 -13.45
C TRP A 19 2.89 10.45 -12.31
N LEU A 20 3.60 11.57 -12.46
CA LEU A 20 3.63 12.62 -11.45
C LEU A 20 2.25 13.28 -11.27
N ILE A 21 1.56 13.57 -12.38
CA ILE A 21 0.19 14.09 -12.36
C ILE A 21 -0.75 13.06 -11.73
N PHE A 22 -0.66 11.80 -12.13
CA PHE A 22 -1.46 10.72 -11.58
C PHE A 22 -1.32 10.64 -10.05
N TYR A 23 -0.09 10.61 -9.52
CA TYR A 23 0.12 10.56 -8.07
C TYR A 23 -0.30 11.85 -7.37
N ALA A 24 -0.10 13.03 -7.97
CA ALA A 24 -0.57 14.28 -7.39
C ALA A 24 -2.10 14.30 -7.25
N VAL A 25 -2.83 13.82 -8.26
CA VAL A 25 -4.30 13.70 -8.21
C VAL A 25 -4.74 12.70 -7.14
N ILE A 26 -4.12 11.52 -7.07
CA ILE A 26 -4.43 10.53 -6.04
C ILE A 26 -4.15 11.09 -4.64
N LEU A 27 -2.97 11.67 -4.40
CA LEU A 27 -2.61 12.22 -3.09
C LEU A 27 -3.52 13.37 -2.67
N LEU A 28 -3.89 14.25 -3.61
CA LEU A 28 -4.84 15.33 -3.35
C LEU A 28 -6.23 14.76 -3.00
N PHE A 29 -6.71 13.78 -3.76
CA PHE A 29 -7.97 13.11 -3.49
C PHE A 29 -8.00 12.49 -2.08
N LEU A 30 -6.94 11.77 -1.71
CA LEU A 30 -6.80 11.17 -0.38
C LEU A 30 -6.66 12.20 0.74
N ALA A 31 -6.03 13.34 0.47
CA ALA A 31 -5.91 14.43 1.44
C ALA A 31 -7.25 15.13 1.68
N VAL A 32 -8.08 15.29 0.64
CA VAL A 32 -9.45 15.82 0.77
C VAL A 32 -10.35 14.86 1.57
N HIS A 33 -10.15 13.56 1.44
CA HIS A 33 -10.90 12.52 2.17
C HIS A 33 -10.10 11.98 3.36
N PHE A 34 -9.27 12.82 3.99
CA PHE A 34 -8.35 12.36 5.02
C PHE A 34 -9.08 11.68 6.19
N GLY A 35 -8.64 10.46 6.52
CA GLY A 35 -9.21 9.65 7.61
C GLY A 35 -10.52 8.95 7.25
N GLN A 36 -10.94 8.96 5.99
CA GLN A 36 -12.13 8.26 5.51
C GLN A 36 -11.72 7.12 4.58
N LEU A 37 -12.47 6.01 4.60
CA LEU A 37 -12.37 5.01 3.55
C LEU A 37 -13.05 5.53 2.29
N THR A 38 -12.42 5.27 1.15
CA THR A 38 -12.84 5.72 -0.17
C THR A 38 -13.17 4.52 -1.07
N LEU A 39 -13.68 4.77 -2.27
CA LEU A 39 -13.89 3.70 -3.26
C LEU A 39 -12.58 2.98 -3.65
N LEU A 40 -11.42 3.62 -3.47
CA LEU A 40 -10.12 3.00 -3.75
C LEU A 40 -9.80 1.90 -2.74
N ASP A 41 -10.30 2.01 -1.50
CA ASP A 41 -10.07 1.03 -0.44
C ASP A 41 -10.79 -0.30 -0.72
N ASN A 42 -11.85 -0.30 -1.53
CA ASN A 42 -12.55 -1.52 -1.96
C ASN A 42 -11.63 -2.52 -2.68
N ILE A 43 -10.63 -2.02 -3.41
CA ILE A 43 -9.65 -2.89 -4.10
C ILE A 43 -8.88 -3.72 -3.08
N HIS A 44 -8.51 -3.08 -1.97
CA HIS A 44 -7.77 -3.72 -0.89
C HIS A 44 -8.67 -4.62 -0.04
N LEU A 45 -9.93 -4.23 0.16
CA LEU A 45 -10.92 -5.03 0.88
C LEU A 45 -11.13 -6.40 0.24
N VAL A 46 -11.16 -6.51 -1.08
CA VAL A 46 -11.26 -7.83 -1.76
C VAL A 46 -10.08 -8.73 -1.39
N THR A 47 -8.86 -8.18 -1.37
CA THR A 47 -7.67 -8.94 -0.95
C THR A 47 -7.65 -9.24 0.55
N HIS A 48 -8.30 -8.41 1.36
CA HIS A 48 -8.48 -8.64 2.78
C HIS A 48 -9.38 -9.85 3.03
N GLU A 49 -10.57 -9.88 2.44
CA GLU A 49 -11.49 -11.00 2.60
C GLU A 49 -10.91 -12.32 2.07
N ALA A 50 -10.20 -12.26 0.94
CA ALA A 50 -9.47 -13.41 0.42
C ALA A 50 -8.38 -13.91 1.38
N GLY A 51 -7.79 -13.00 2.17
CA GLY A 51 -6.76 -13.32 3.15
C GLY A 51 -7.29 -14.18 4.30
N HIS A 52 -8.48 -13.87 4.82
CA HIS A 52 -9.12 -14.71 5.84
C HIS A 52 -9.34 -16.14 5.35
N LEU A 53 -9.83 -16.30 4.11
CA LEU A 53 -10.05 -17.61 3.52
C LEU A 53 -8.73 -18.37 3.30
N LEU A 54 -7.71 -17.70 2.77
CA LEU A 54 -6.41 -18.31 2.48
C LEU A 54 -5.68 -18.74 3.75
N PHE A 55 -5.56 -17.84 4.73
CA PHE A 55 -4.80 -18.08 5.95
C PHE A 55 -5.61 -18.79 7.04
N GLY A 56 -6.94 -18.80 6.95
CA GLY A 56 -7.81 -19.53 7.88
C GLY A 56 -7.57 -21.04 7.87
N TRP A 57 -7.13 -21.59 6.73
CA TRP A 57 -6.68 -22.99 6.64
C TRP A 57 -5.49 -23.32 7.55
N LEU A 58 -4.71 -22.31 7.96
CA LEU A 58 -3.56 -22.46 8.84
C LEU A 58 -3.90 -22.27 10.33
N GLY A 59 -5.19 -22.08 10.65
CA GLY A 59 -5.69 -21.92 12.01
C GLY A 59 -6.25 -20.53 12.29
N GLU A 60 -6.97 -20.41 13.40
CA GLU A 60 -7.77 -19.24 13.73
C GLU A 60 -6.96 -17.95 13.84
N THR A 61 -5.79 -17.99 14.48
CA THR A 61 -4.94 -16.80 14.62
C THR A 61 -4.47 -16.30 13.26
N LEU A 62 -3.96 -17.18 12.40
CA LEU A 62 -3.52 -16.78 11.06
C LEU A 62 -4.71 -16.39 10.17
N GLY A 63 -5.87 -17.01 10.34
CA GLY A 63 -7.11 -16.58 9.71
C GLY A 63 -7.48 -15.14 10.08
N LEU A 64 -7.46 -14.80 11.37
CA LEU A 64 -7.77 -13.45 11.87
C LEU A 64 -6.80 -12.39 11.31
N TRP A 65 -5.50 -12.66 11.33
CA TRP A 65 -4.51 -11.74 10.76
C TRP A 65 -4.51 -11.77 9.22
N GLY A 66 -5.07 -12.82 8.63
CA GLY A 66 -4.97 -13.18 7.23
C GLY A 66 -5.41 -12.07 6.30
N GLY A 67 -6.49 -11.37 6.65
CA GLY A 67 -6.98 -10.28 5.83
C GLY A 67 -5.98 -9.15 5.68
N THR A 68 -5.53 -8.58 6.79
CA THR A 68 -4.49 -7.53 6.77
C THR A 68 -3.20 -8.03 6.13
N LEU A 69 -2.79 -9.28 6.39
CA LEU A 69 -1.57 -9.86 5.83
C LEU A 69 -1.64 -9.93 4.30
N LEU A 70 -2.69 -10.53 3.73
CA LEU A 70 -2.78 -10.66 2.27
C LEU A 70 -2.91 -9.30 1.59
N GLN A 71 -3.74 -8.43 2.18
CA GLN A 71 -3.98 -7.07 1.70
C GLN A 71 -2.67 -6.27 1.54
N LEU A 72 -1.73 -6.42 2.46
CA LEU A 72 -0.41 -5.77 2.39
C LEU A 72 0.61 -6.56 1.54
N LEU A 73 0.55 -7.90 1.56
CA LEU A 73 1.48 -8.75 0.82
C LEU A 73 1.31 -8.60 -0.69
N VAL A 74 0.08 -8.52 -1.21
CA VAL A 74 -0.17 -8.43 -2.66
C VAL A 74 0.60 -7.27 -3.31
N PRO A 75 0.43 -6.00 -2.90
CA PRO A 75 1.18 -4.90 -3.50
C PRO A 75 2.68 -4.99 -3.22
N ALA A 76 3.11 -5.55 -2.08
CA ALA A 76 4.53 -5.73 -1.78
C ALA A 76 5.20 -6.76 -2.71
N LEU A 77 4.57 -7.92 -2.95
CA LEU A 77 5.05 -8.96 -3.86
C LEU A 77 5.09 -8.44 -5.31
N LEU A 78 4.08 -7.68 -5.73
CA LEU A 78 4.06 -7.05 -7.05
C LEU A 78 5.17 -6.01 -7.20
N ALA A 79 5.41 -5.17 -6.18
CA ALA A 79 6.54 -4.25 -6.17
C ALA A 79 7.87 -4.98 -6.34
N MET A 80 8.08 -6.09 -5.61
CA MET A 80 9.29 -6.91 -5.77
C MET A 80 9.41 -7.49 -7.17
N ALA A 81 8.32 -7.97 -7.78
CA ALA A 81 8.33 -8.45 -9.16
C ALA A 81 8.75 -7.35 -10.15
N PHE A 82 8.29 -6.11 -9.97
CA PHE A 82 8.71 -4.97 -10.78
C PHE A 82 10.15 -4.52 -10.49
N VAL A 83 10.65 -4.68 -9.26
CA VAL A 83 12.08 -4.46 -8.95
C VAL A 83 12.94 -5.47 -9.71
N VAL A 84 12.53 -6.74 -9.75
CA VAL A 84 13.25 -7.80 -10.50
C VAL A 84 13.23 -7.52 -12.00
N ARG A 85 12.12 -7.00 -12.54
CA ARG A 85 12.01 -6.55 -13.95
C ARG A 85 12.64 -5.19 -14.23
N ARG A 86 13.07 -4.50 -13.18
CA ARG A 86 13.64 -3.15 -13.21
C ARG A 86 12.73 -2.11 -13.87
N GLU A 87 11.44 -2.17 -13.57
CA GLU A 87 10.40 -1.28 -14.09
C GLU A 87 10.03 -0.21 -13.06
N ILE A 88 10.61 0.99 -13.21
CA ILE A 88 10.46 2.09 -12.24
C ILE A 88 8.97 2.42 -11.96
N PRO A 89 8.09 2.59 -12.97
CA PRO A 89 6.70 2.95 -12.70
C PRO A 89 5.92 1.85 -11.99
N GLY A 90 6.17 0.58 -12.33
CA GLY A 90 5.53 -0.56 -11.68
C GLY A 90 5.89 -0.63 -10.19
N VAL A 91 7.18 -0.42 -9.86
CA VAL A 91 7.62 -0.32 -8.46
C VAL A 91 6.91 0.82 -7.74
N ALA A 92 6.94 2.03 -8.30
CA ALA A 92 6.33 3.19 -7.66
C ALA A 92 4.81 3.01 -7.45
N PHE A 93 4.11 2.45 -8.45
CA PHE A 93 2.68 2.20 -8.35
C PHE A 93 2.35 1.19 -7.24
N CYS A 94 3.05 0.05 -7.20
CA CYS A 94 2.79 -0.97 -6.20
C CYS A 94 3.19 -0.54 -4.78
N VAL A 95 4.28 0.20 -4.62
CA VAL A 95 4.68 0.75 -3.31
C VAL A 95 3.68 1.82 -2.83
N LEU A 96 3.20 2.69 -3.73
CA LEU A 96 2.16 3.65 -3.38
C LEU A 96 0.85 2.94 -3.00
N ALA A 97 0.47 1.90 -3.74
CA ALA A 97 -0.70 1.07 -3.42
C ALA A 97 -0.56 0.35 -2.07
N PHE A 98 0.64 -0.13 -1.72
CA PHE A 98 0.95 -0.69 -0.40
C PHE A 98 0.68 0.32 0.72
N PHE A 99 1.19 1.54 0.59
CA PHE A 99 0.98 2.56 1.62
C PHE A 99 -0.45 3.09 1.64
N HIS A 100 -1.15 3.16 0.49
CA HIS A 100 -2.59 3.41 0.44
C HIS A 100 -3.35 2.34 1.24
N SER A 101 -3.02 1.07 1.02
CA SER A 101 -3.59 -0.04 1.78
C SER A 101 -3.31 0.07 3.28
N LEU A 102 -2.08 0.43 3.66
CA LEU A 102 -1.70 0.64 5.05
C LEU A 102 -2.50 1.77 5.70
N SER A 103 -2.84 2.83 4.95
CA SER A 103 -3.71 3.90 5.42
C SER A 103 -5.14 3.40 5.69
N GLY A 104 -5.70 2.56 4.81
CA GLY A 104 -7.01 1.92 5.05
C GLY A 104 -7.00 1.04 6.30
N VAL A 105 -5.96 0.21 6.45
CA VAL A 105 -5.73 -0.59 7.68
C VAL A 105 -5.63 0.30 8.92
N ALA A 106 -4.94 1.45 8.82
CA ALA A 106 -4.79 2.38 9.93
C ALA A 106 -6.13 3.04 10.35
N ILE A 107 -7.01 3.34 9.40
CA ILE A 107 -8.37 3.81 9.67
C ILE A 107 -9.16 2.70 10.39
N TYR A 108 -9.07 1.47 9.89
CA TYR A 108 -9.75 0.32 10.48
C TYR A 108 -9.26 0.01 11.91
N MET A 109 -7.94 0.07 12.16
CA MET A 109 -7.36 0.00 13.51
C MET A 109 -7.96 1.06 14.43
N SER A 110 -8.04 2.32 13.97
CA SER A 110 -8.54 3.42 14.79
C SER A 110 -10.03 3.32 15.12
N ASP A 111 -10.78 2.59 14.29
CA ASP A 111 -12.20 2.31 14.47
C ASP A 111 -12.48 1.18 15.47
N ALA A 112 -11.46 0.45 15.95
CA ALA A 112 -11.65 -0.72 16.80
C ALA A 112 -12.43 -0.47 18.11
N LEU A 113 -12.56 0.76 18.59
CA LEU A 113 -13.41 1.05 19.74
C LEU A 113 -14.86 1.40 19.37
N ARG A 114 -15.07 1.96 18.18
CA ARG A 114 -16.37 2.51 17.76
C ARG A 114 -17.13 1.57 16.83
N GLN A 115 -16.41 0.79 16.02
CA GLN A 115 -16.97 -0.17 15.07
C GLN A 115 -17.98 0.51 14.13
N GLU A 116 -17.68 1.72 13.70
CA GLU A 116 -18.55 2.53 12.84
C GLU A 116 -18.40 2.14 11.36
N LEU A 117 -17.29 1.50 10.98
CA LEU A 117 -17.07 1.07 9.60
C LEU A 117 -17.99 -0.10 9.23
N PRO A 118 -18.62 -0.08 8.05
CA PRO A 118 -19.47 -1.19 7.63
C PRO A 118 -18.62 -2.44 7.40
N LEU A 119 -19.06 -3.56 7.97
CA LEU A 119 -18.46 -4.85 7.71
C LEU A 119 -18.82 -5.32 6.30
N VAL A 120 -17.82 -5.83 5.59
CA VAL A 120 -17.99 -6.50 4.31
C VAL A 120 -17.33 -7.86 4.48
N THR A 121 -18.13 -8.92 4.52
CA THR A 121 -17.60 -10.28 4.60
C THR A 121 -17.99 -11.06 3.37
N VAL A 122 -17.02 -11.76 2.78
CA VAL A 122 -17.28 -12.70 1.69
C VAL A 122 -17.63 -14.07 2.28
N GLY A 123 -18.87 -14.52 2.08
CA GLY A 123 -19.27 -15.89 2.35
C GLY A 123 -19.73 -16.20 3.79
N ALA A 124 -19.85 -15.20 4.67
CA ALA A 124 -20.50 -15.34 5.97
C ALA A 124 -21.73 -14.44 6.08
N PRO A 125 -22.75 -14.84 6.86
CA PRO A 125 -23.88 -13.98 7.21
C PRO A 125 -23.42 -12.65 7.84
N ALA A 126 -24.10 -11.55 7.53
CA ALA A 126 -23.73 -10.21 8.01
C ALA A 126 -23.77 -10.06 9.54
N ASP A 127 -24.52 -10.92 10.23
CA ASP A 127 -24.64 -11.02 11.68
C ASP A 127 -23.49 -11.79 12.36
N GLU A 128 -22.65 -12.50 11.59
CA GLU A 128 -21.45 -13.19 12.09
C GLU A 128 -20.15 -12.41 11.86
N ALA A 129 -20.21 -11.34 11.05
CA ALA A 129 -19.05 -10.52 10.76
C ALA A 129 -18.55 -9.82 12.03
N GLN A 130 -17.27 -10.01 12.36
CA GLN A 130 -16.62 -9.41 13.52
C GLN A 130 -15.57 -8.39 13.04
N HIS A 131 -15.39 -7.31 13.79
CA HIS A 131 -14.30 -6.37 13.52
C HIS A 131 -12.97 -6.96 13.98
N ASP A 132 -12.11 -7.36 13.04
CA ASP A 132 -10.80 -7.95 13.30
C ASP A 132 -9.98 -7.20 14.33
N TRP A 133 -9.87 -5.88 14.18
CA TRP A 133 -9.00 -5.07 15.03
C TRP A 133 -9.49 -4.96 16.47
N VAL A 134 -10.80 -5.09 16.72
CA VAL A 134 -11.31 -5.22 18.09
C VAL A 134 -10.74 -6.48 18.71
N ARG A 135 -10.84 -7.61 18.00
CA ARG A 135 -10.39 -8.91 18.47
C ARG A 135 -8.88 -8.94 18.64
N ILE A 136 -8.13 -8.47 17.63
CA ILE A 136 -6.67 -8.38 17.65
C ILE A 136 -6.21 -7.51 18.82
N PHE A 137 -6.71 -6.28 18.95
CA PHE A 137 -6.26 -5.40 20.03
C PHE A 137 -6.72 -5.85 21.41
N SER A 138 -7.86 -6.54 21.52
CA SER A 138 -8.29 -7.17 22.78
C SER A 138 -7.33 -8.28 23.19
N GLN A 139 -6.97 -9.17 22.26
CA GLN A 139 -6.02 -10.27 22.51
C GLN A 139 -4.62 -9.75 22.87
N LEU A 140 -4.20 -8.64 22.28
CA LEU A 140 -2.92 -8.00 22.57
C LEU A 140 -2.95 -7.11 23.83
N GLY A 141 -4.13 -6.85 24.42
CA GLY A 141 -4.27 -5.98 25.58
C GLY A 141 -4.05 -4.48 25.28
N VAL A 142 -4.13 -4.06 24.01
CA VAL A 142 -3.85 -2.69 23.56
C VAL A 142 -5.08 -1.96 23.01
N LEU A 143 -6.28 -2.52 23.17
CA LEU A 143 -7.53 -1.92 22.68
C LEU A 143 -7.73 -0.45 23.10
N PRO A 144 -7.39 -0.01 24.33
CA PRO A 144 -7.47 1.41 24.70
C PRO A 144 -6.59 2.35 23.86
N HIS A 145 -5.55 1.81 23.21
CA HIS A 145 -4.61 2.55 22.38
C HIS A 145 -4.96 2.51 20.88
N ALA A 146 -6.11 1.95 20.49
CA ALA A 146 -6.51 1.76 19.09
C ALA A 146 -6.35 3.02 18.22
N ILE A 147 -6.85 4.16 18.70
CA ILE A 147 -6.76 5.45 17.98
C ILE A 147 -5.29 5.91 17.83
N GLN A 148 -4.47 5.74 18.87
CA GLN A 148 -3.06 6.16 18.86
C GLN A 148 -2.25 5.30 17.88
N ILE A 149 -2.47 3.99 17.90
CA ILE A 149 -1.84 3.03 16.99
C ILE A 149 -2.27 3.35 15.55
N GLY A 150 -3.57 3.44 15.28
CA GLY A 150 -4.10 3.78 13.96
C GLY A 150 -3.54 5.10 13.44
N ASN A 151 -3.50 6.16 14.24
CA ASN A 151 -2.91 7.44 13.82
C ASN A 151 -1.41 7.33 13.49
N THR A 152 -0.67 6.49 14.21
CA THR A 152 0.76 6.25 13.95
C THR A 152 0.95 5.55 12.60
N PHE A 153 0.19 4.48 12.35
CA PHE A 153 0.22 3.77 11.07
C PHE A 153 -0.23 4.65 9.91
N ARG A 154 -1.22 5.52 10.12
CA ARG A 154 -1.66 6.49 9.11
C ARG A 154 -0.56 7.49 8.78
N LEU A 155 0.18 7.99 9.78
CA LEU A 155 1.33 8.85 9.55
C LEU A 155 2.41 8.13 8.72
N LEU A 156 2.73 6.88 9.07
CA LEU A 156 3.69 6.07 8.32
C LEU A 156 3.24 5.83 6.87
N ALA A 157 1.94 5.59 6.65
CA ALA A 157 1.36 5.45 5.32
C ALA A 157 1.57 6.71 4.47
N TRP A 158 1.27 7.89 5.02
CA TRP A 158 1.47 9.16 4.31
C TRP A 158 2.95 9.43 4.01
N ILE A 159 3.83 9.21 4.98
CA ILE A 159 5.29 9.32 4.77
C ILE A 159 5.73 8.39 3.64
N GLY A 160 5.25 7.14 3.64
CA GLY A 160 5.58 6.16 2.62
C GLY A 160 5.10 6.54 1.22
N MET A 161 3.87 7.03 1.08
CA MET A 161 3.36 7.51 -0.21
C MET A 161 4.18 8.70 -0.73
N LEU A 162 4.49 9.68 0.12
CA LEU A 162 5.31 10.84 -0.25
C LEU A 162 6.75 10.42 -0.61
N ALA A 163 7.34 9.52 0.16
CA ALA A 163 8.67 8.97 -0.12
C ALA A 163 8.70 8.22 -1.46
N THR A 164 7.62 7.54 -1.84
CA THR A 164 7.49 6.85 -3.13
C THR A 164 7.53 7.83 -4.29
N VAL A 165 6.80 8.95 -4.21
CA VAL A 165 6.82 10.01 -5.24
C VAL A 165 8.20 10.68 -5.28
N ALA A 166 8.79 10.98 -4.12
CA ALA A 166 10.14 11.55 -4.05
C ALA A 166 11.18 10.62 -4.67
N TRP A 167 11.07 9.30 -4.42
CA TRP A 167 11.92 8.29 -5.03
C TRP A 167 11.77 8.25 -6.55
N LEU A 168 10.55 8.30 -7.08
CA LEU A 168 10.32 8.37 -8.53
C LEU A 168 11.01 9.59 -9.16
N CYS A 169 10.84 10.77 -8.56
CA CYS A 169 11.52 12.00 -8.99
C CYS A 169 13.03 11.86 -8.95
N TRP A 170 13.57 11.34 -7.86
CA TRP A 170 15.01 11.11 -7.73
C TRP A 170 15.54 10.14 -8.79
N ARG A 171 14.83 9.04 -9.08
CA ARG A 171 15.21 8.08 -10.12
C ARG A 171 15.24 8.73 -11.51
N TYR A 172 14.24 9.53 -11.84
CA TYR A 172 14.18 10.26 -13.11
C TYR A 172 15.32 11.29 -13.23
N LEU A 173 15.58 12.07 -12.19
CA LEU A 173 16.68 13.05 -12.20
C LEU A 173 18.07 12.41 -12.34
N GLN A 174 18.27 11.21 -11.77
CA GLN A 174 19.53 10.47 -11.94
C GLN A 174 19.69 9.95 -13.37
N GLN A 175 18.60 9.57 -14.04
CA GLN A 175 18.62 9.18 -15.45
C GLN A 175 19.04 10.36 -16.34
N GLU A 176 18.38 11.52 -16.22
CA GLU A 176 18.69 12.74 -17.01
C GLU A 176 20.15 13.20 -16.86
N ARG A 177 20.70 13.08 -15.63
CA ARG A 177 22.11 13.39 -15.36
C ARG A 177 23.07 12.44 -16.09
N ALA A 178 22.74 11.15 -16.13
CA ALA A 178 23.54 10.15 -16.83
C ALA A 178 23.51 10.39 -18.35
N ASP A 179 22.33 10.69 -18.90
CA ASP A 179 22.14 10.97 -20.33
C ASP A 179 22.93 12.22 -20.76
N THR A 180 22.90 13.28 -19.95
CA THR A 180 23.65 14.53 -20.21
C THR A 180 25.16 14.31 -20.14
N ALA A 181 25.64 13.52 -19.18
CA ALA A 181 27.06 13.23 -19.00
C ALA A 181 27.64 12.27 -20.06
N GLY A 182 26.79 11.44 -20.68
CA GLY A 182 27.17 10.62 -21.84
C GLY A 182 27.41 11.49 -23.09
N CYS A 183 26.47 12.40 -23.38
CA CYS A 183 26.53 13.28 -24.54
C CYS A 183 27.79 14.19 -24.56
N SER A 184 28.27 14.64 -23.40
CA SER A 184 29.48 15.47 -23.29
C SER A 184 30.80 14.72 -23.43
N ARG A 185 30.81 13.38 -23.37
CA ARG A 185 32.01 12.55 -23.58
C ARG A 185 32.24 12.19 -25.04
N ASP A 186 31.20 12.25 -25.86
CA ASP A 186 31.21 11.85 -27.27
C ASP A 186 31.36 13.05 -28.24
N SER A 187 31.46 14.28 -27.71
CA SER A 187 31.64 15.55 -28.43
C SER A 187 33.06 16.10 -28.32
#